data_AF-A0A0A7A4Q8-F1
#
_entry.id   AF-A0A0A7A4Q8-F1
#
_cell.length_a   1.000
_cell.length_b   1.000
_cell.length_c   1.000
_cell.angle_alpha   90.00
_cell.angle_beta   90.00
_cell.angle_gamma   90.00
#
_symmetry.space_group_name_H-M   'P 1'
#
loop_
_entity.id
_entity.type
_entity.pdbx_description
1 polymer ?
#
loop_
_entity_poly.entity_id
_entity_poly.type
_entity_poly.pdbx_seq_one_letter_code
_entity_poly.pdbx_strand_id
1 'polypeptide(L)' 'MLNKRAFFGAFLIFWGFKFLSMDMNAGYIRAARIHLPNAVEKIAFDRFHVAKQPGEVVDKTRQN' A
#
# COMPACT_ATOMS: atom_id res chain seq x y z
N MET A 1 -3.78 29.72 -15.33
CA MET A 1 -2.95 28.49 -15.50
C MET A 1 -3.02 27.68 -14.22
N LEU A 2 -3.80 26.60 -14.20
CA LEU A 2 -3.93 25.73 -13.03
C LEU A 2 -2.65 24.88 -12.89
N ASN A 3 -2.05 24.88 -11.69
CA ASN A 3 -0.85 24.11 -11.39
C ASN A 3 -1.10 22.62 -11.66
N LYS A 4 -0.39 22.01 -12.62
CA LYS A 4 -0.56 20.59 -12.99
C LYS A 4 -0.39 19.64 -11.80
N ARG A 5 0.36 20.03 -10.76
CA ARG A 5 0.49 19.27 -9.51
C ARG A 5 -0.78 19.30 -8.65
N ALA A 6 -1.45 20.45 -8.60
CA ALA A 6 -2.74 20.58 -7.90
C ALA A 6 -3.84 19.82 -8.65
N PHE A 7 -3.79 19.77 -9.99
CA PHE A 7 -4.76 19.01 -10.78
C PHE A 7 -4.57 17.50 -10.62
N PHE A 8 -3.34 16.99 -10.58
CA PHE A 8 -3.09 15.56 -10.36
C PHE A 8 -3.47 15.11 -8.93
N GLY A 9 -3.15 15.93 -7.92
CA GLY A 9 -3.54 15.67 -6.53
C GLY A 9 -5.05 15.76 -6.34
N ALA A 10 -5.70 16.79 -6.87
CA ALA A 10 -7.14 16.94 -6.81
C ALA A 10 -7.87 15.85 -7.60
N PHE A 11 -7.37 15.43 -8.77
CA PHE A 11 -7.98 14.37 -9.58
C PHE A 11 -7.95 13.02 -8.85
N LEU A 12 -6.83 12.62 -8.23
CA LEU A 12 -6.77 11.38 -7.47
C LEU A 12 -7.65 11.40 -6.20
N ILE A 13 -7.84 12.58 -5.60
CA ILE A 13 -8.70 12.77 -4.42
C ILE A 13 -10.19 12.83 -4.81
N PHE A 14 -10.55 13.48 -5.92
CA PHE A 14 -11.95 13.64 -6.38
C PHE A 14 -12.46 12.46 -7.22
N TRP A 15 -11.61 11.81 -8.02
CA TRP A 15 -11.98 10.63 -8.82
C TRP A 15 -11.71 9.30 -8.12
N GLY A 16 -10.96 9.31 -7.01
CA GLY A 16 -10.82 8.21 -6.05
C GLY A 16 -10.34 6.88 -6.64
N PHE A 17 -9.08 6.50 -6.38
CA PHE A 17 -8.67 5.13 -6.67
C PHE A 17 -9.44 4.13 -5.78
N LYS A 18 -9.80 3.00 -6.40
CA LYS A 18 -10.61 1.96 -5.76
C LYS A 18 -9.82 1.12 -4.78
N PHE A 19 -8.54 0.85 -5.09
CA PHE A 19 -7.63 0.05 -4.27
C PHE A 19 -6.21 0.60 -4.35
N LEU A 20 -5.42 0.36 -3.30
CA LEU A 20 -4.00 0.69 -3.18
C LEU A 20 -3.25 -0.58 -2.80
N SER A 21 -2.46 -1.13 -3.72
CA SER A 21 -1.58 -2.26 -3.44
C SER A 21 -0.27 -1.78 -2.81
N MET A 22 0.16 -2.37 -1.70
CA MET A 22 1.41 -1.98 -1.01
C MET A 22 2.06 -3.14 -0.23
N ASP A 23 3.30 -2.91 0.21
CA ASP A 23 4.02 -3.76 1.16
C ASP A 23 3.40 -3.70 2.57
N MET A 24 3.61 -4.75 3.36
CA MET A 24 3.12 -4.93 4.74
C MET A 24 3.89 -4.09 5.79
N ASN A 25 4.79 -3.20 5.35
CA ASN A 25 5.56 -2.36 6.25
C ASN A 25 4.66 -1.42 7.07
N ALA A 26 4.85 -1.40 8.39
CA ALA A 26 4.07 -0.56 9.30
C ALA A 26 4.16 0.95 8.98
N GLY A 27 5.29 1.42 8.44
CA GLY A 27 5.46 2.80 7.98
C GLY A 27 4.54 3.16 6.82
N TYR A 28 4.45 2.30 5.81
CA TYR A 28 3.55 2.49 4.67
C TYR A 28 2.09 2.39 5.09
N ILE A 29 1.73 1.44 5.95
CA ILE A 29 0.37 1.32 6.49
C ILE A 29 -0.04 2.59 7.25
N ARG A 30 0.86 3.15 8.08
CA ARG A 30 0.59 4.40 8.83
C ARG A 30 0.42 5.58 7.89
N ALA A 31 1.33 5.76 6.94
CA ALA A 31 1.25 6.85 5.97
C ALA A 31 -0.05 6.77 5.16
N ALA A 32 -0.44 5.58 4.72
CA ALA A 32 -1.69 5.36 4.03
C ALA A 32 -2.89 5.73 4.91
N ARG A 33 -2.93 5.30 6.17
CA ARG A 33 -4.03 5.67 7.09
C ARG A 33 -4.15 7.17 7.35
N ILE A 34 -3.04 7.91 7.36
CA ILE A 34 -3.03 9.36 7.59
C ILE A 34 -3.50 10.13 6.35
N HIS A 35 -3.07 9.69 5.16
CA HIS A 35 -3.26 10.45 3.92
C HIS A 35 -4.43 9.97 3.06
N LEU A 36 -4.97 8.77 3.29
CA LEU A 36 -6.09 8.23 2.52
C LEU A 36 -7.41 8.26 3.30
N PRO A 37 -8.49 8.81 2.71
CA PRO A 37 -9.83 8.56 3.21
C PRO A 37 -10.20 7.09 2.97
N ASN A 38 -10.75 6.45 4.00
CA ASN A 38 -11.13 5.03 4.02
C ASN A 38 -9.97 4.08 3.65
N ALA A 39 -8.75 4.41 4.10
CA ALA A 39 -7.55 3.65 3.76
C ALA A 39 -7.68 2.15 4.06
N VAL A 40 -8.31 1.77 5.17
CA VAL A 40 -8.42 0.36 5.61
C VAL A 40 -9.13 -0.51 4.58
N GLU A 41 -10.16 0.01 3.92
CA GLU A 41 -10.93 -0.74 2.90
C GLU A 41 -10.25 -0.77 1.54
N LYS A 42 -9.32 0.16 1.30
CA LYS A 42 -8.64 0.33 0.02
C LYS A 42 -7.27 -0.34 -0.02
N ILE A 43 -6.65 -0.60 1.13
CA ILE A 43 -5.33 -1.23 1.20
C ILE A 43 -5.45 -2.70 0.80
N ALA A 44 -4.72 -3.08 -0.23
CA ALA A 44 -4.44 -4.46 -0.60
C ALA A 44 -2.95 -4.74 -0.38
N PHE A 45 -2.60 -5.87 0.23
CA PHE A 45 -1.21 -6.29 0.30
C PHE A 45 -0.80 -6.98 -0.99
N ASP A 46 0.37 -6.66 -1.51
CA ASP A 46 0.82 -7.28 -2.74
C ASP A 46 1.15 -8.77 -2.51
N ARG A 47 0.87 -9.58 -3.55
CA ARG A 47 1.03 -11.04 -3.48
C ARG A 47 2.47 -11.47 -3.22
N PHE A 48 3.45 -10.68 -3.66
CA PHE A 48 4.85 -11.06 -3.58
C PHE A 48 5.34 -11.01 -2.13
N HIS A 49 5.12 -9.90 -1.42
CA HIS A 49 5.53 -9.77 -0.01
C HIS A 49 4.76 -10.74 0.89
N VAL A 50 3.46 -10.95 0.63
CA VAL A 50 2.65 -11.93 1.35
C VAL A 50 3.17 -13.36 1.18
N ALA A 51 3.57 -13.76 -0.03
CA ALA A 51 4.10 -15.11 -0.28
C ALA A 51 5.55 -15.30 0.18
N LYS A 52 6.34 -14.23 0.18
CA LYS A 52 7.75 -14.24 0.58
C LYS A 52 7.94 -14.53 2.07
N GLN A 53 7.13 -13.92 2.94
CA GLN A 53 7.28 -14.07 4.40
C GLN A 53 7.19 -15.53 4.88
N PRO A 54 6.18 -16.34 4.49
CA PRO A 54 6.13 -17.76 4.84
C PRO A 54 7.31 -18.55 4.27
N GLY A 55 7.72 -18.26 3.02
CA GLY A 55 8.85 -18.92 2.38
C GLY A 55 10.15 -18.72 3.17
N GLU A 56 10.46 -17.48 3.55
CA GLU A 56 11.65 -17.16 4.34
C GLU A 56 11.62 -17.82 5.73
N VAL A 57 10.45 -17.91 6.37
CA VAL A 57 10.31 -18.59 7.67
C VAL A 57 10.57 -20.09 7.54
N VAL A 58 9.97 -20.73 6.54
CA VAL A 58 10.18 -22.17 6.29
C VAL A 58 11.64 -22.44 5.94
N ASP A 59 12.27 -21.62 5.10
CA ASP A 59 13.67 -21.83 4.73
C ASP A 59 14.61 -21.68 5.92
N LYS A 60 14.35 -20.75 6.84
CA LYS A 60 15.09 -20.67 8.12
C LYS A 60 14.96 -21.94 8.95
N THR A 61 13.77 -22.54 9.01
CA THR A 61 13.58 -23.81 9.75
C THR A 61 14.28 -25.00 9.11
N ARG A 62 14.53 -24.96 7.79
CA ARG A 62 15.28 -26.01 7.07
C ARG A 62 16.81 -25.90 7.24
N GLN A 63 17.29 -24.72 7.62
CA GLN A 63 18.71 -24.43 7.83
C GLN A 63 19.16 -24.61 9.30
N ASN A 64 18.22 -24.86 10.22
CA ASN A 64 18.48 -25.24 11.62
C ASN A 64 18.61 -26.76 11.76
#